data_AF-A0A7Y2ENK4-F1
#
_entry.id   AF-A0A7Y2ENK4-F1
#
_cell.length_a   1.000
_cell.length_b   1.000
_cell.length_c   1.000
_cell.angle_alpha   90.00
_cell.angle_beta   90.00
_cell.angle_gamma   90.00
#
_symmetry.space_group_name_H-M   'P 1'
#
loop_
_entity.id
_entity.type
_entity.pdbx_description
1 polymer ?
#
loop_
_entity_poly.entity_id
_entity_poly.type
_entity_poly.pdbx_seq_one_letter_code
_entity_poly.pdbx_strand_id
1 'polypeptide(L)'
;MRLLFRVASSRPFPLAYPVAFLLSLLLTACGGGGGGGGSDTTAVDPQDANETEARVLTFADVEPILQARCTGCHNGGDNPLAPFSLESEQRAAQFQSGIHFAVESGTMPPAGIP
;
A
#
# COMPACT_ATOMS: atom_id res chain seq x y z
N MET A 1 38.71 -4.02 36.71
CA MET A 1 38.66 -3.10 35.55
C MET A 1 37.43 -2.21 35.70
N ARG A 2 37.56 -1.01 36.26
CA ARG A 2 36.48 -0.02 36.38
C ARG A 2 36.86 1.17 35.50
N LEU A 3 36.15 1.40 34.40
CA LEU A 3 36.15 2.71 33.75
C LEU A 3 34.71 3.22 33.64
N LEU A 4 34.60 4.48 34.04
CA LEU A 4 33.41 5.23 34.39
C LEU A 4 32.74 5.81 33.14
N PHE A 5 31.40 5.86 33.17
CA PHE A 5 30.60 6.71 32.29
C PHE A 5 30.95 8.19 32.51
N ARG A 6 31.04 8.96 31.42
CA ARG A 6 30.86 10.42 31.46
C ARG A 6 30.07 10.89 30.24
N VAL A 7 28.86 11.39 30.53
CA VAL A 7 28.01 12.19 29.65
C VAL A 7 28.38 13.67 29.83
N ALA A 8 28.50 14.43 28.74
CA ALA A 8 28.43 15.91 28.67
C ALA A 8 28.57 16.31 27.18
N SER A 9 27.50 16.70 26.50
CA SER A 9 26.87 18.03 26.49
C SER A 9 27.62 19.10 25.66
N SER A 10 26.86 19.69 24.74
CA SER A 10 26.98 21.03 24.14
C SER A 10 28.08 21.31 23.11
N ARG A 11 27.67 21.42 21.83
CA ARG A 11 28.23 22.40 20.88
C ARG A 11 27.11 23.07 20.05
N PRO A 12 27.28 24.36 19.72
CA PRO A 12 26.22 25.34 19.61
C PRO A 12 25.60 25.43 18.21
N PHE A 13 24.31 25.80 18.16
CA PHE A 13 23.62 26.34 16.99
C PHE A 13 24.10 27.79 16.75
N PRO A 14 24.67 28.13 15.57
CA PRO A 14 24.65 29.49 15.11
C PRO A 14 23.48 29.71 14.13
N LEU A 15 22.63 30.67 14.52
CA LEU A 15 21.67 31.38 13.70
C LEU A 15 22.28 31.89 12.38
N ALA A 16 21.69 31.50 11.25
CA ALA A 16 21.69 32.21 9.97
C ALA A 16 20.51 31.63 9.16
N TYR A 17 19.24 32.02 9.36
CA TYR A 17 18.63 33.27 8.84
C TYR A 17 19.21 33.67 7.47
N PRO A 18 18.44 33.94 6.39
CA PRO A 18 17.02 33.69 6.14
C PRO A 18 16.74 33.51 4.62
N VAL A 19 17.26 32.46 3.96
CA VAL A 19 17.08 32.30 2.49
C VAL A 19 15.96 31.31 2.12
N ALA A 20 15.61 30.40 3.04
CA ALA A 20 14.63 29.35 2.75
C ALA A 20 13.16 29.83 2.76
N PHE A 21 12.84 30.97 3.38
CA PHE A 21 11.45 31.42 3.51
C PHE A 21 10.87 32.01 2.21
N LEU A 22 11.72 32.41 1.26
CA LEU A 22 11.31 32.97 -0.03
C LEU A 22 10.92 31.92 -1.07
N LEU A 23 11.22 30.63 -0.83
CA LEU A 23 10.83 29.52 -1.71
C LEU A 23 9.41 28.99 -1.42
N SER A 24 8.82 29.40 -0.30
CA SER A 24 7.52 28.90 0.19
C SER A 24 6.29 29.61 -0.41
N LEU A 25 6.47 30.70 -1.17
CA LEU A 25 5.34 31.49 -1.72
C LEU A 25 4.91 31.10 -3.15
N LEU A 26 5.60 30.17 -3.83
CA LEU A 26 5.36 29.88 -5.26
C LEU A 26 4.49 28.63 -5.55
N LEU A 27 4.03 27.89 -4.53
CA LEU A 27 3.22 26.66 -4.73
C LEU A 27 1.74 26.77 -4.36
N THR A 28 1.22 27.93 -3.92
CA THR A 28 -0.21 28.10 -3.60
C THR A 28 -1.02 28.62 -4.79
N ALA A 29 -0.90 27.97 -5.95
CA ALA A 29 -1.61 28.36 -7.17
C ALA A 29 -2.16 27.13 -7.91
N CYS A 30 -3.04 26.40 -7.25
CA CYS A 30 -4.11 25.60 -7.85
C CYS A 30 -5.15 25.36 -6.72
N GLY A 31 -6.40 25.82 -6.74
CA GLY A 31 -7.22 26.34 -7.83
C GLY A 31 -8.53 25.55 -7.92
N GLY A 32 -9.51 25.85 -7.05
CA GLY A 32 -10.94 25.47 -7.17
C GLY A 32 -11.31 24.06 -6.67
N GLY A 33 -12.43 23.78 -5.98
CA GLY A 33 -13.61 24.57 -5.66
C GLY A 33 -14.91 23.81 -6.03
N GLY A 34 -15.58 23.20 -5.06
CA GLY A 34 -17.06 23.06 -5.02
C GLY A 34 -17.72 21.70 -5.34
N GLY A 35 -18.64 21.29 -4.44
CA GLY A 35 -19.74 20.33 -4.64
C GLY A 35 -19.45 18.92 -4.08
N GLY A 36 -20.13 18.35 -3.07
CA GLY A 36 -21.47 18.57 -2.55
C GLY A 36 -22.40 17.46 -3.02
N GLY A 37 -22.58 16.38 -2.24
CA GLY A 37 -23.66 15.42 -2.47
C GLY A 37 -23.44 14.01 -1.91
N GLY A 38 -24.14 13.70 -0.80
CA GLY A 38 -24.66 12.36 -0.51
C GLY A 38 -23.74 11.36 0.16
N SER A 39 -23.36 11.59 1.43
CA SER A 39 -23.02 10.46 2.31
C SER A 39 -24.31 9.81 2.77
N ASP A 40 -24.63 8.64 2.22
CA ASP A 40 -25.46 7.67 2.92
C ASP A 40 -24.66 7.18 4.12
N THR A 41 -24.78 7.89 5.23
CA THR A 41 -24.28 7.41 6.52
C THR A 41 -25.18 6.26 6.96
N THR A 42 -24.87 5.04 6.51
CA THR A 42 -25.16 3.87 7.33
C THR A 42 -24.36 4.05 8.61
N ALA A 43 -25.06 4.31 9.71
CA ALA A 43 -24.45 4.35 11.04
C ALA A 43 -23.73 3.02 11.26
N VAL A 44 -22.40 3.04 11.18
CA VAL A 44 -21.57 1.94 11.64
C VAL A 44 -21.64 2.01 13.15
N ASP A 45 -22.28 0.99 13.73
CA ASP A 45 -22.37 0.82 15.17
C ASP A 45 -20.94 0.78 15.76
N PRO A 46 -20.61 1.61 16.77
CA PRO A 46 -19.27 1.68 17.34
C PRO A 46 -18.88 0.44 18.17
N GLN A 47 -19.69 -0.63 18.19
CA GLN A 47 -19.40 -1.86 18.93
C GLN A 47 -18.74 -2.96 18.09
N ASP A 48 -18.50 -2.76 16.78
CA ASP A 48 -17.66 -3.66 15.96
C ASP A 48 -16.19 -3.20 15.92
N ALA A 49 -15.71 -2.53 16.97
CA ALA A 49 -14.28 -2.49 17.24
C ALA A 49 -13.89 -3.79 17.97
N ASN A 50 -14.15 -4.95 17.33
CA ASN A 50 -13.33 -6.11 17.65
C ASN A 50 -11.94 -5.75 17.16
N GLU A 51 -11.07 -5.39 18.10
CA GLU A 51 -9.63 -5.24 17.86
C GLU A 51 -9.19 -6.49 17.11
N THR A 52 -9.12 -6.35 15.78
CA THR A 52 -8.65 -7.41 14.91
C THR A 52 -7.17 -7.44 15.20
N GLU A 53 -6.78 -8.26 16.17
CA GLU A 53 -5.40 -8.63 16.39
C GLU A 53 -4.85 -8.95 15.01
N ALA A 54 -3.90 -8.12 14.55
CA ALA A 54 -3.49 -8.10 13.15
C ALA A 54 -2.89 -9.47 12.82
N ARG A 55 -3.73 -10.37 12.33
CA ARG A 55 -3.32 -11.71 11.94
C ARG A 55 -2.46 -11.56 10.70
N VAL A 56 -1.24 -12.06 10.80
CA VAL A 56 -0.38 -12.23 9.63
C VAL A 56 -1.05 -13.22 8.70
N LEU A 57 -1.41 -12.75 7.51
CA LEU A 57 -1.94 -13.61 6.44
C LEU A 57 -0.79 -14.47 5.88
N THR A 58 -1.12 -15.73 5.63
CA THR A 58 -0.25 -16.73 5.01
C THR A 58 -0.70 -17.00 3.58
N PHE A 59 0.14 -17.65 2.77
CA PHE A 59 -0.26 -18.01 1.41
C PHE A 59 -1.54 -18.85 1.38
N ALA A 60 -1.74 -19.76 2.35
CA ALA A 60 -2.96 -20.57 2.44
C ALA A 60 -4.24 -19.73 2.59
N ASP A 61 -4.15 -18.52 3.17
CA ASP A 61 -5.29 -17.61 3.30
C ASP A 61 -5.64 -16.95 1.95
N VAL A 62 -4.65 -16.78 1.05
CA VAL A 62 -4.80 -16.05 -0.22
C VAL A 62 -4.92 -16.98 -1.43
N GLU A 63 -4.36 -18.19 -1.35
CA GLU A 63 -4.41 -19.23 -2.37
C GLU A 63 -5.81 -19.46 -2.94
N PRO A 64 -6.89 -19.63 -2.15
CA PRO A 64 -8.22 -19.83 -2.72
C PRO A 64 -8.70 -18.64 -3.56
N ILE A 65 -8.28 -17.43 -3.24
CA ILE A 65 -8.61 -16.22 -4.02
C ILE A 65 -7.85 -16.25 -5.34
N LEU A 66 -6.55 -16.55 -5.30
CA LEU A 66 -5.73 -16.67 -6.51
C LEU A 66 -6.29 -17.74 -7.45
N GLN A 67 -6.68 -18.90 -6.92
CA GLN A 67 -7.27 -19.97 -7.71
C GLN A 67 -8.61 -19.59 -8.33
N ALA A 68 -9.47 -18.87 -7.59
CA ALA A 68 -10.79 -18.51 -8.08
C ALA A 68 -10.78 -17.34 -9.08
N ARG A 69 -9.79 -16.43 -8.99
CA ARG A 69 -9.82 -15.15 -9.70
C ARG A 69 -8.65 -14.90 -10.64
N CYS A 70 -7.51 -15.55 -10.41
CA CYS A 70 -6.25 -15.21 -11.09
C CYS A 70 -5.75 -16.32 -12.00
N THR A 71 -5.78 -17.58 -11.54
CA THR A 71 -5.14 -18.70 -12.26
C THR A 71 -5.85 -19.07 -13.57
N GLY A 72 -7.10 -18.66 -13.78
CA GLY A 72 -7.78 -18.81 -15.07
C GLY A 72 -6.96 -18.25 -16.25
N CYS A 73 -6.29 -17.10 -16.04
CA CYS A 73 -5.35 -16.53 -17.01
C CYS A 73 -3.88 -16.78 -16.63
N HIS A 74 -3.55 -16.73 -15.33
CA HIS A 74 -2.21 -16.90 -14.77
C HIS A 74 -1.93 -18.34 -14.33
N ASN A 75 -2.04 -19.29 -15.25
CA ASN A 75 -1.70 -20.70 -15.02
C ASN A 75 -0.34 -21.07 -15.64
N GLY A 76 0.14 -22.27 -15.31
CA GLY A 76 1.34 -22.90 -15.85
C GLY A 76 1.07 -23.93 -16.94
N GLY A 77 -0.12 -23.93 -17.56
CA GLY A 77 -0.50 -24.85 -18.62
C GLY A 77 0.15 -24.55 -19.97
N ASP A 78 -0.29 -25.26 -21.01
CA ASP A 78 0.33 -25.19 -22.35
C ASP A 78 0.03 -23.88 -23.13
N ASN A 79 -1.01 -23.14 -22.76
CA ASN A 79 -1.40 -21.89 -23.43
C ASN A 79 -1.97 -20.85 -22.43
N PRO A 80 -1.13 -20.30 -21.54
CA PRO A 80 -1.58 -19.32 -20.58
C PRO A 80 -1.91 -17.99 -21.27
N LEU A 81 -3.00 -17.34 -20.83
CA LEU A 81 -3.39 -16.02 -21.33
C LEU A 81 -2.49 -14.92 -20.77
N ALA A 82 -1.98 -15.11 -19.56
CA ALA A 82 -1.06 -14.20 -18.90
C ALA A 82 0.41 -14.68 -19.02
N PRO A 83 1.40 -13.77 -18.96
CA PRO A 83 2.79 -14.11 -19.23
C PRO A 83 3.50 -14.89 -18.11
N PHE A 84 2.83 -15.18 -17.00
CA PHE A 84 3.39 -15.93 -15.87
C PHE A 84 2.30 -16.64 -15.05
N SER A 85 2.67 -17.76 -14.41
CA SER A 85 1.81 -18.53 -13.51
C SER A 85 1.80 -17.95 -12.08
N LEU A 86 0.64 -18.05 -11.43
CA LEU A 86 0.41 -17.71 -10.02
C LEU A 86 0.00 -18.93 -9.16
N GLU A 87 0.17 -20.15 -9.68
CA GLU A 87 -0.32 -21.38 -9.03
C GLU A 87 0.52 -21.82 -7.84
N SER A 88 1.71 -21.24 -7.63
CA SER A 88 2.57 -21.58 -6.50
C SER A 88 2.89 -20.37 -5.64
N GLU A 89 3.05 -20.60 -4.34
CA GLU A 89 3.44 -19.59 -3.36
C GLU A 89 4.67 -18.81 -3.80
N GLN A 90 5.70 -19.52 -4.26
CA GLN A 90 6.95 -18.89 -4.68
C GLN A 90 6.74 -17.93 -5.85
N ARG A 91 5.84 -18.23 -6.79
CA ARG A 91 5.53 -17.32 -7.89
C ARG A 91 4.64 -16.17 -7.44
N ALA A 92 3.59 -16.44 -6.67
CA ALA A 92 2.74 -15.39 -6.14
C ALA A 92 3.54 -14.36 -5.29
N ALA A 93 4.44 -14.83 -4.44
CA ALA A 93 5.30 -13.98 -3.62
C ALA A 93 6.25 -13.11 -4.46
N GLN A 94 6.80 -13.64 -5.57
CA GLN A 94 7.67 -12.87 -6.47
C GLN A 94 6.95 -11.69 -7.13
N PHE A 95 5.64 -11.81 -7.33
CA PHE A 95 4.82 -10.77 -7.96
C PHE A 95 3.92 -10.04 -6.97
N GLN A 96 4.11 -10.19 -5.65
CA GLN A 96 3.20 -9.67 -4.62
C GLN A 96 2.90 -8.17 -4.78
N SER A 97 3.91 -7.32 -5.00
CA SER A 97 3.71 -5.88 -5.19
C SER A 97 2.95 -5.56 -6.48
N GLY A 98 3.18 -6.33 -7.55
CA GLY A 98 2.47 -6.20 -8.82
C GLY A 98 1.02 -6.65 -8.71
N ILE A 99 0.76 -7.75 -8.02
CA ILE A 99 -0.59 -8.24 -7.71
C ILE A 99 -1.34 -7.19 -6.90
N HIS A 100 -0.73 -6.67 -5.83
CA HIS A 100 -1.33 -5.61 -5.02
C HIS A 100 -1.68 -4.39 -5.87
N PHE A 101 -0.73 -3.87 -6.67
CA PHE A 101 -1.01 -2.74 -7.54
C PHE A 101 -2.13 -3.02 -8.55
N ALA A 102 -2.14 -4.20 -9.18
CA ALA A 102 -3.14 -4.56 -10.18
C ALA A 102 -4.56 -4.66 -9.58
N VAL A 103 -4.68 -5.19 -8.37
CA VAL A 103 -5.93 -5.25 -7.61
C VAL A 103 -6.40 -3.86 -7.22
N GLU A 104 -5.52 -3.05 -6.62
CA GLU A 104 -5.85 -1.67 -6.19
C GLU A 104 -6.24 -0.77 -7.37
N SER A 105 -5.59 -0.96 -8.52
CA SER A 105 -5.88 -0.21 -9.74
C SER A 105 -7.02 -0.78 -10.58
N GLY A 106 -7.55 -1.96 -10.22
CA GLY A 106 -8.60 -2.65 -10.99
C GLY A 106 -8.22 -2.97 -12.43
N THR A 107 -6.92 -3.12 -12.72
CA THR A 107 -6.40 -3.38 -14.08
C THR A 107 -6.44 -4.87 -14.46
N MET A 108 -6.76 -5.74 -13.50
CA MET A 108 -6.96 -7.17 -13.68
C MET A 108 -8.35 -7.59 -13.18
N PRO A 109 -9.11 -8.38 -13.96
CA PRO A 109 -8.79 -8.86 -15.30
C PRO A 109 -8.80 -7.73 -16.35
N PRO A 110 -8.00 -7.84 -17.43
CA PRO A 110 -8.05 -6.88 -18.53
C PRO A 110 -9.42 -6.89 -19.21
N ALA A 111 -9.91 -5.72 -19.61
CA ALA A 111 -11.22 -5.59 -20.23
C ALA A 111 -11.34 -6.42 -21.52
N GLY A 112 -12.47 -7.11 -21.68
CA GLY A 112 -12.77 -7.89 -22.88
C GLY A 112 -12.16 -9.29 -22.90
N ILE A 113 -11.57 -9.76 -21.79
CA ILE A 113 -11.08 -11.14 -21.64
C ILE A 113 -11.88 -11.81 -20.50
N PRO A 114 -12.53 -12.97 -20.74
CA PRO A 114 -13.35 -13.67 -19.74
C PRO A 114 -12.52 -14.25 -18.59
#